data_AF-A0A1V3QXD0-F1
#
_entry.id   AF-A0A1V3QXD0-F1
#
_cell.length_a   1.000
_cell.length_b   1.000
_cell.length_c   1.000
_cell.angle_alpha   90.00
_cell.angle_beta   90.00
_cell.angle_gamma   90.00
#
_symmetry.space_group_name_H-M   'P 1'
#
loop_
_entity.id
_entity.type
_entity.pdbx_description
1 polymer ?
#
loop_
_entity_poly.entity_id
_entity_poly.type
_entity_poly.pdbx_seq_one_letter_code
_entity_poly.pdbx_strand_id
1 'polypeptide(L)'
;MYQLLFNNLTFDLSSIEMTSFSNYLDQIDADYWETEYKHSIYEKKIPIPTLQSNFIILLNRKELEELRFLVDCVSEDRILKPLEINYLIVSN
;
A
#
# COMPACT_ATOMS: atom_id res chain seq x y z
N MET A 1 -11.10 -3.20 13.58
CA MET A 1 -9.69 -2.78 13.55
C MET A 1 -9.04 -3.58 12.45
N TYR A 2 -8.37 -2.91 11.51
CA TYR A 2 -7.66 -3.51 10.40
C TYR A 2 -6.17 -3.36 10.64
N GLN A 3 -5.41 -4.42 10.37
CA GLN A 3 -3.95 -4.40 10.41
C GLN A 3 -3.44 -4.73 9.02
N LEU A 4 -2.83 -3.75 8.36
CA LEU A 4 -2.28 -3.88 7.01
C LEU A 4 -0.78 -4.05 7.12
N LEU A 5 -0.24 -5.13 6.55
CA LEU A 5 1.20 -5.37 6.47
C LEU A 5 1.64 -5.17 5.02
N PHE A 6 2.56 -4.24 4.80
CA PHE A 6 3.07 -3.93 3.46
C PHE A 6 4.56 -3.64 3.54
N ASN A 7 5.38 -4.49 2.91
CA ASN A 7 6.84 -4.46 3.02
C ASN A 7 7.29 -4.41 4.48
N ASN A 8 7.91 -3.30 4.89
CA ASN A 8 8.41 -3.04 6.24
C ASN A 8 7.49 -2.10 7.05
N LEU A 9 6.24 -1.91 6.60
CA LEU A 9 5.25 -1.03 7.22
C LEU A 9 4.09 -1.84 7.79
N THR A 10 3.65 -1.44 8.97
CA THR A 10 2.43 -1.92 9.63
C THR A 10 1.51 -0.73 9.82
N PHE A 11 0.29 -0.82 9.29
CA PHE A 11 -0.75 0.17 9.50
C PHE A 11 -1.82 -0.41 10.42
N ASP A 12 -2.00 0.20 11.58
CA ASP A 12 -3.08 -0.11 12.50
C ASP A 12 -4.19 0.94 12.31
N LEU A 13 -5.29 0.54 11.68
CA LEU A 13 -6.35 1.45 11.25
C LEU A 13 -7.71 1.02 11.86
N SER A 14 -8.47 1.99 12.33
CA SER A 14 -9.91 1.82 12.54
C SER A 14 -10.62 1.62 11.20
N SER A 15 -11.89 1.20 11.23
CA SER A 15 -12.65 1.00 9.99
C SER A 15 -12.81 2.29 9.19
N ILE A 16 -12.96 3.43 9.86
CA ILE A 16 -13.09 4.75 9.22
C ILE A 16 -11.77 5.17 8.60
N GLU A 17 -10.65 4.94 9.30
CA GLU A 17 -9.31 5.23 8.79
C GLU A 17 -8.96 4.35 7.59
N MET A 18 -9.35 3.06 7.60
CA MET A 18 -9.13 2.16 6.47
C MET A 18 -9.84 2.65 5.20
N THR A 19 -11.13 3.03 5.30
CA THR A 19 -11.87 3.59 4.16
C THR A 19 -11.28 4.93 3.70
N SER A 20 -10.88 5.79 4.63
CA SER A 20 -10.26 7.07 4.30
C SER A 20 -8.90 6.89 3.62
N PHE A 21 -8.13 5.91 4.08
CA PHE A 21 -6.83 5.55 3.53
C PHE A 21 -6.94 5.01 2.10
N SER A 22 -7.89 4.10 1.85
CA SER A 22 -8.22 3.61 0.50
C SER A 22 -8.55 4.77 -0.45
N ASN A 23 -9.52 5.62 -0.09
CA ASN A 23 -9.89 6.78 -0.90
C ASN A 23 -8.72 7.74 -1.15
N TYR A 24 -7.84 7.90 -0.15
CA TYR A 24 -6.64 8.72 -0.29
C TYR A 24 -5.67 8.13 -1.32
N LEU A 25 -5.39 6.82 -1.25
CA LEU A 25 -4.49 6.15 -2.20
C LEU A 25 -4.99 6.29 -3.64
N ASP A 26 -6.30 6.21 -3.88
CA ASP A 26 -6.89 6.36 -5.21
C ASP A 26 -6.72 7.77 -5.80
N GLN A 27 -6.67 8.78 -4.94
CA GLN A 27 -6.50 10.17 -5.35
C GLN A 27 -5.04 10.54 -5.66
N ILE A 28 -4.07 9.69 -5.33
CA ILE A 28 -2.66 9.96 -5.62
C ILE A 28 -2.41 9.93 -7.12
N ASP A 29 -2.00 11.07 -7.67
CA ASP A 29 -1.50 11.16 -9.04
C ASP A 29 0.00 10.79 -9.06
N ALA A 30 0.29 9.55 -9.46
CA ALA A 30 1.66 9.06 -9.56
C ALA A 30 2.47 9.78 -10.66
N ASP A 31 1.82 10.15 -11.77
CA ASP A 31 2.48 10.84 -12.90
C ASP A 31 2.94 12.24 -12.49
N TYR A 32 2.09 12.94 -11.74
CA TYR A 32 2.42 14.23 -11.14
C TYR A 32 3.67 14.13 -10.25
N TRP A 33 3.68 13.22 -9.27
CA TRP A 33 4.78 13.11 -8.31
C TRP A 33 6.10 12.67 -8.94
N GLU A 34 6.05 11.73 -9.90
CA GLU A 34 7.25 11.32 -10.63
C GLU A 34 7.84 12.44 -11.48
N THR A 35 6.98 13.33 -12.02
CA THR A 35 7.39 14.51 -12.78
C THR A 35 7.97 15.58 -11.88
N GLU A 36 7.29 15.91 -10.77
CA GLU A 36 7.72 16.90 -9.79
C GLU A 36 9.12 16.54 -9.23
N TYR A 37 9.31 15.27 -8.86
CA TYR A 37 10.57 14.77 -8.32
C TYR A 37 11.46 14.07 -9.36
N LYS A 38 11.33 14.39 -10.65
CA LYS A 38 12.11 13.74 -11.72
C LYS A 38 13.63 13.87 -11.56
N HIS A 39 14.09 14.96 -10.94
CA HIS A 39 15.50 15.24 -10.66
C HIS A 39 15.95 14.85 -9.24
N SER A 40 15.07 14.21 -8.47
CA SER A 40 15.43 13.67 -7.15
C SER A 40 16.50 12.59 -7.29
N ILE A 41 17.41 12.54 -6.31
CA ILE A 41 18.41 11.47 -6.18
C ILE A 41 17.78 10.17 -5.65
N TYR A 42 16.54 10.23 -5.15
CA TYR A 42 15.83 9.09 -4.57
C TYR A 42 15.00 8.38 -5.64
N GLU A 43 15.04 7.05 -5.61
CA GLU A 43 14.24 6.19 -6.49
C GLU A 43 12.74 6.28 -6.16
N LYS A 44 12.41 6.38 -4.87
CA LYS A 44 11.04 6.54 -4.38
C LYS A 44 10.66 8.02 -4.37
N LYS A 45 9.56 8.36 -5.01
CA LYS A 45 9.16 9.75 -5.29
C LYS A 45 7.76 10.12 -4.83
N ILE A 46 6.92 9.13 -4.55
CA ILE A 46 5.51 9.35 -4.21
C ILE A 46 5.40 9.43 -2.68
N PRO A 47 5.06 10.60 -2.12
CA PRO A 47 4.95 10.76 -0.68
C PRO A 47 3.56 10.35 -0.18
N ILE A 48 3.53 9.58 0.90
CA ILE A 48 2.35 9.38 1.75
C ILE A 48 2.65 10.07 3.09
N PRO A 49 1.98 11.20 3.39
CA PRO A 49 2.15 11.89 4.65
C PRO A 49 1.59 11.05 5.79
N THR A 50 2.24 11.12 6.95
CA THR A 50 1.72 10.50 8.17
C THR A 50 1.22 11.56 9.14
N LEU A 51 0.55 11.15 10.22
CA LEU A 51 0.14 12.06 11.29
C LEU A 51 1.34 12.68 12.04
N GLN A 52 2.53 12.08 11.92
CA GLN A 52 3.76 12.62 12.49
C GLN A 52 4.37 13.62 11.50
N SER A 53 4.51 14.88 11.93
CA SER A 53 4.99 15.98 11.09
C SER A 53 6.42 15.80 10.55
N ASN A 54 7.20 14.92 11.16
CA ASN A 54 8.59 14.63 10.81
C ASN A 54 8.78 13.26 10.14
N PHE A 55 7.71 12.60 9.71
CA PHE A 55 7.78 11.29 9.09
C PHE A 55 6.85 11.19 7.88
N ILE A 56 7.44 10.85 6.73
CA ILE A 56 6.75 10.65 5.45
C ILE A 56 7.20 9.31 4.89
N ILE A 57 6.25 8.54 4.37
CA ILE A 57 6.53 7.32 3.65
C ILE A 57 6.77 7.68 2.18
N LEU A 58 7.87 7.22 1.60
CA LEU A 58 8.12 7.35 0.17
C LEU A 58 7.92 6.01 -0.52
N LEU A 59 7.15 6.01 -1.59
CA LEU A 59 6.90 4.85 -2.45
C LEU A 59 7.41 5.12 -3.87
N ASN A 60 7.75 4.05 -4.59
CA ASN A 60 7.75 4.08 -6.06
C ASN A 60 6.37 3.71 -6.61
N ARG A 61 6.16 3.86 -7.93
CA ARG A 61 4.87 3.55 -8.57
C ARG A 61 4.43 2.12 -8.37
N LYS A 62 5.34 1.15 -8.48
CA LYS A 62 5.01 -0.27 -8.28
C LYS A 62 4.48 -0.50 -6.87
N GLU A 63 5.14 0.05 -5.86
CA GLU A 63 4.72 -0.07 -4.46
C GLU A 63 3.37 0.63 -4.21
N LEU A 64 3.10 1.76 -4.85
CA LEU A 64 1.79 2.41 -4.77
C LEU A 64 0.68 1.51 -5.32
N GLU A 65 0.88 0.93 -6.51
CA GLU A 65 -0.12 0.05 -7.12
C GLU A 65 -0.32 -1.25 -6.33
N GLU A 66 0.75 -1.84 -5.79
CA GLU A 66 0.65 -3.01 -4.91
C GLU A 66 -0.11 -2.67 -3.61
N LEU A 67 0.12 -1.49 -3.05
CA LEU A 67 -0.58 -1.02 -1.86
C LEU A 67 -2.08 -0.75 -2.14
N ARG A 68 -2.41 -0.12 -3.28
CA ARG A 68 -3.80 0.04 -3.75
C ARG A 68 -4.49 -1.31 -3.87
N PHE A 69 -3.88 -2.25 -4.59
CA PHE A 69 -4.40 -3.59 -4.77
C PHE A 69 -4.63 -4.33 -3.45
N LEU A 70 -3.68 -4.21 -2.49
CA LEU A 70 -3.81 -4.81 -1.18
C LEU A 70 -4.99 -4.24 -0.39
N VAL A 71 -5.20 -2.93 -0.44
CA VAL A 71 -6.30 -2.24 0.24
C VAL A 71 -7.65 -2.59 -0.40
N ASP A 72 -7.71 -2.69 -1.73
CA ASP A 72 -8.92 -3.08 -2.47
C ASP A 72 -9.31 -4.54 -2.25
N CYS A 73 -8.33 -5.46 -2.16
CA CYS A 73 -8.58 -6.89 -1.91
C CYS A 73 -9.31 -7.16 -0.58
N VAL A 74 -9.27 -6.24 0.39
CA VAL A 74 -10.05 -6.37 1.64
C VAL A 74 -11.57 -6.29 1.37
N SER A 75 -11.99 -5.77 0.21
CA SER A 75 -13.39 -5.53 -0.12
C SER A 75 -14.07 -6.63 -0.96
N GLU A 76 -13.33 -7.63 -1.46
CA GLU A 76 -13.88 -8.70 -2.30
C GLU A 76 -13.84 -10.07 -1.61
N ASP A 77 -15.01 -10.65 -1.34
CA ASP A 77 -15.18 -12.06 -0.96
C ASP A 77 -14.93 -12.96 -2.18
N ARG A 78 -13.68 -13.05 -2.64
CA ARG A 78 -13.29 -13.93 -3.76
C ARG A 78 -12.74 -15.26 -3.25
N ILE A 79 -13.25 -16.36 -3.79
CA ILE A 79 -12.69 -17.69 -3.55
C ILE A 79 -11.33 -17.79 -4.27
N LEU A 80 -10.27 -18.03 -3.51
CA LEU A 80 -8.92 -18.26 -4.03
C LEU A 80 -8.81 -19.61 -4.74
N LYS A 81 -8.09 -19.64 -5.87
CA LYS A 81 -7.73 -20.88 -6.56
C LYS A 81 -6.59 -21.58 -5.80
N PRO A 82 -6.50 -22.93 -5.87
CA PRO A 82 -5.41 -23.67 -5.21
C PRO A 82 -4.01 -23.16 -5.55
N LEU A 83 -3.79 -22.71 -6.80
CA LEU A 83 -2.49 -22.21 -7.25
C LEU A 83 -2.10 -20.85 -6.64
N GLU A 84 -3.06 -20.11 -6.08
CA GLU A 84 -2.84 -18.80 -5.46
C GLU A 84 -2.46 -18.92 -3.97
N ILE A 85 -2.53 -20.13 -3.41
CA ILE A 85 -2.23 -20.40 -2.00
C ILE A 85 -0.79 -20.92 -1.88
N ASN A 86 0.03 -20.22 -1.11
CA ASN A 86 1.38 -20.69 -0.78
C ASN A 86 1.33 -21.72 0.35
N TYR A 87 1.18 -23.00 -0.01
CA TYR A 87 1.15 -24.09 0.95
C TYR A 87 2.52 -24.30 1.60
N LEU A 88 2.58 -24.21 2.93
CA LEU A 88 3.69 -24.78 3.70
C LEU A 88 3.59 -26.31 3.62
N ILE A 89 4.41 -26.91 2.76
CA ILE A 89 4.52 -28.37 2.72
C ILE A 89 5.31 -28.79 3.96
N VAL A 90 4.60 -29.32 4.96
CA VAL A 90 5.21 -29.97 6.11
C VAL A 90 5.29 -31.47 5.83
N SER A 91 6.49 -31.94 5.50
CA SER A 91 6.81 -33.36 5.38
C SER A 91 7.35 -33.89 6.71
N ASN A 92 6.80 -35.01 7.19
CA ASN A 92 7.26 -35.76 8.38
C ASN A 92 8.48 -36.61 8.08
#